data_AF-A0A368VN07-F1
#
_entry.id   AF-A0A368VN07-F1
#
_cell.length_a   1.000
_cell.length_b   1.000
_cell.length_c   1.000
_cell.angle_alpha   90.00
_cell.angle_beta   90.00
_cell.angle_gamma   90.00
#
_symmetry.space_group_name_H-M   'P 1'
#
loop_
_entity.id
_entity.type
_entity.pdbx_description
1 polymer ?
#
loop_
_entity_poly.entity_id
_entity_poly.type
_entity_poly.pdbx_seq_one_letter_code
_entity_poly.pdbx_strand_id
1 'polypeptide(L)'
;MIRMKKTKQPGDNISLKTKKTEDPLVMQWLNSQTNLMDSLRYLIEREIVQNGVRNLQVFVPVERSVLQGSAAMPQEIAYVPHAVGNHESAAAVEDTTGSRDDQQPGRQPELEPEPPTEEEIDDDDIEAWI
;
A
#
# COMPACT_ATOMS: atom_id res chain seq x y z
N MET A 1 36.00 5.26 -21.17
CA MET A 1 34.96 4.40 -20.54
C MET A 1 33.76 5.26 -20.22
N ILE A 2 32.58 4.91 -20.72
CA ILE A 2 31.33 5.57 -20.32
C ILE A 2 31.03 5.11 -18.89
N ARG A 3 31.00 6.03 -17.93
CA ARG A 3 30.64 5.72 -16.54
C ARG A 3 29.15 5.42 -16.49
N MET A 4 28.79 4.16 -16.27
CA MET A 4 27.39 3.77 -16.07
C MET A 4 26.88 4.36 -14.75
N LYS A 5 25.68 4.95 -14.77
CA LYS A 5 24.99 5.34 -13.54
C LYS A 5 24.69 4.07 -12.74
N LYS A 6 24.93 4.10 -11.43
CA LYS A 6 24.59 3.01 -10.52
C LYS A 6 23.08 2.77 -10.59
N THR A 7 22.67 1.52 -10.81
CA THR A 7 21.26 1.10 -10.77
C THR A 7 20.72 1.28 -9.36
N LYS A 8 19.56 1.92 -9.25
CA LYS A 8 18.85 2.13 -7.98
C LYS A 8 18.11 0.86 -7.57
N GLN A 9 18.10 0.56 -6.28
CA GLN A 9 17.36 -0.55 -5.67
C GLN A 9 16.16 -0.02 -4.86
N PRO A 10 15.15 -0.86 -4.58
CA PRO A 10 14.08 -0.50 -3.65
C PRO A 10 14.66 -0.05 -2.30
N GLY A 11 14.11 1.03 -1.74
CA GLY A 11 14.61 1.66 -0.52
C GLY A 11 15.77 2.66 -0.72
N ASP A 12 16.36 2.73 -1.92
CA ASP A 12 17.36 3.76 -2.21
C ASP A 12 16.76 5.16 -2.20
N ASN A 13 17.51 6.11 -1.64
CA ASN A 13 17.13 7.52 -1.61
C ASN A 13 17.15 8.15 -3.02
N ILE A 14 16.13 8.97 -3.27
CA ILE A 14 16.00 9.87 -4.42
C ILE A 14 15.85 11.29 -3.87
N SER A 15 16.74 12.20 -4.27
CA SER A 15 16.68 13.59 -3.86
C SER A 15 15.93 14.41 -4.91
N LEU A 16 14.85 15.08 -4.50
CA LEU A 16 14.11 16.04 -5.31
C LEU A 16 14.30 17.45 -4.73
N LYS A 17 14.67 18.40 -5.59
CA LYS A 17 14.79 19.82 -5.22
C LYS A 17 14.18 20.67 -6.33
N THR A 18 13.22 21.52 -5.97
CA THR A 18 12.59 22.47 -6.89
C THR A 18 13.51 23.64 -7.20
N LYS A 19 13.26 24.31 -8.33
CA LYS A 19 13.98 25.54 -8.69
C LYS A 19 13.39 26.74 -7.93
N LYS A 20 14.18 27.81 -7.77
CA LYS A 20 13.67 29.07 -7.20
C LYS A 20 12.64 29.74 -8.11
N THR A 21 12.70 29.45 -9.40
CA THR A 21 11.83 29.98 -10.46
C THR A 21 10.83 28.92 -10.92
N GLU A 22 10.45 28.00 -10.04
CA GLU A 22 9.44 26.98 -10.35
C GLU A 22 8.09 27.63 -10.61
N ASP A 23 7.27 27.00 -11.44
CA ASP A 23 5.93 27.49 -11.74
C ASP A 23 5.05 27.51 -10.46
N PRO A 24 4.33 28.61 -10.16
CA PRO A 24 3.48 28.69 -8.97
C PRO A 24 2.43 27.58 -8.86
N LEU A 25 1.86 27.12 -9.98
CA LEU A 25 0.88 26.03 -9.98
C LEU A 25 1.54 24.69 -9.66
N VAL A 26 2.77 24.46 -10.11
CA VAL A 26 3.55 23.29 -9.72
C VAL A 26 3.83 23.32 -8.21
N MET A 27 4.20 24.48 -7.68
CA MET A 27 4.40 24.65 -6.24
C MET A 27 3.11 24.46 -5.44
N GLN A 28 1.97 24.97 -5.95
CA GLN A 28 0.67 24.77 -5.33
C GLN A 28 0.31 23.28 -5.31
N TRP A 29 0.43 22.59 -6.45
CA TRP A 29 0.16 21.16 -6.53
C TRP A 29 1.04 20.37 -5.55
N LEU A 30 2.34 20.65 -5.49
CA LEU A 30 3.25 19.99 -4.54
C LEU A 30 2.79 20.17 -3.09
N ASN A 31 2.40 21.39 -2.71
CA ASN A 31 1.96 21.70 -1.36
C ASN A 31 0.57 21.14 -1.01
N SER A 32 -0.24 20.77 -2.01
CA SER A 32 -1.54 20.13 -1.79
C SER A 32 -1.45 18.63 -1.49
N GLN A 33 -0.27 18.01 -1.64
CA GLN A 33 -0.12 16.57 -1.41
C GLN A 33 0.09 16.26 0.07
N THR A 34 -0.73 15.37 0.63
CA THR A 34 -0.51 14.82 1.98
C THR A 34 0.57 13.75 1.99
N ASN A 35 0.73 13.02 0.86
CA ASN A 35 1.82 12.08 0.61
C ASN A 35 2.38 12.27 -0.80
N LEU A 36 3.47 13.03 -0.90
CA LEU A 36 4.11 13.33 -2.18
C LEU A 36 4.69 12.07 -2.86
N MET A 37 5.28 11.15 -2.10
CA MET A 37 5.94 9.98 -2.69
C MET A 37 4.94 9.02 -3.34
N ASP A 38 3.77 8.85 -2.73
CA ASP A 38 2.71 8.04 -3.31
C ASP A 38 2.12 8.69 -4.57
N SER A 39 1.90 10.00 -4.54
CA SER A 39 1.46 10.77 -5.70
C SER A 39 2.43 10.67 -6.87
N LEU A 40 3.75 10.73 -6.60
CA LEU A 40 4.78 10.51 -7.61
C LEU A 40 4.79 9.07 -8.14
N ARG A 41 4.62 8.07 -7.26
CA ARG A 41 4.52 6.65 -7.67
C ARG A 41 3.37 6.44 -8.65
N TYR A 42 2.20 6.96 -8.34
CA TYR A 42 1.03 6.88 -9.21
C TYR A 42 1.28 7.49 -10.61
N LEU A 43 1.90 8.67 -10.67
CA LEU A 43 2.22 9.31 -11.96
C LEU A 43 3.25 8.50 -12.77
N ILE A 44 4.24 7.91 -12.09
CA ILE A 44 5.24 7.04 -12.72
C ILE A 44 4.58 5.76 -13.26
N GLU A 45 3.73 5.10 -12.46
CA GLU A 45 3.01 3.91 -12.87
C GLU A 45 2.12 4.17 -14.09
N ARG A 46 1.41 5.31 -14.12
CA ARG A 46 0.65 5.71 -15.31
C ARG A 46 1.52 5.86 -16.55
N GLU A 47 2.69 6.49 -16.46
CA GLU A 47 3.62 6.59 -17.60
C GLU A 47 4.10 5.21 -18.05
N ILE A 48 4.43 4.31 -17.11
CA ILE A 48 4.88 2.95 -17.41
C ILE A 48 3.77 2.16 -18.11
N VAL A 49 2.52 2.25 -17.65
CA VAL A 49 1.38 1.56 -18.28
C VAL A 49 1.14 2.07 -19.70
N GLN A 50 1.21 3.38 -19.91
CA GLN A 50 0.90 3.99 -21.21
C GLN A 50 2.03 3.85 -22.23
N ASN A 51 3.28 3.91 -21.77
CA ASN A 51 4.43 4.09 -22.65
C ASN A 51 5.58 3.10 -22.39
N GLY A 52 5.46 2.24 -21.38
CA GLY A 52 6.52 1.34 -20.94
C GLY A 52 7.63 2.04 -20.15
N VAL A 53 8.63 1.26 -19.72
CA VAL A 53 9.81 1.78 -19.02
C VAL A 53 10.76 2.43 -20.03
N ARG A 54 10.89 3.76 -19.98
CA ARG A 54 11.76 4.54 -20.89
C ARG A 54 12.33 5.79 -20.23
N ASN A 55 13.38 6.37 -20.82
CA ASN A 55 13.89 7.66 -20.37
C ASN A 55 12.97 8.79 -20.85
N LEU A 56 12.05 9.24 -19.99
CA LEU A 56 11.05 10.26 -20.37
C LEU A 56 11.67 11.54 -20.95
N GLN A 57 12.87 11.94 -20.51
CA GLN A 57 13.54 13.17 -20.96
C GLN A 57 13.80 13.19 -22.47
N VAL A 58 13.93 12.04 -23.14
CA VAL A 58 14.16 12.03 -24.61
C VAL A 58 12.87 12.22 -25.41
N PHE A 59 11.71 12.11 -24.77
CA PHE A 59 10.39 12.19 -25.41
C PHE A 59 9.63 13.47 -25.07
N VAL A 60 10.05 14.19 -24.02
CA VAL A 60 9.39 15.43 -23.59
C VAL A 60 10.27 16.66 -23.86
N PRO A 61 9.68 17.78 -24.32
CA PRO A 61 10.42 19.04 -24.47
C PRO A 61 11.06 19.48 -23.14
N VAL A 62 12.27 20.06 -23.23
CA VAL A 62 13.01 20.55 -22.07
C VAL A 62 12.35 21.81 -21.50
N GLU A 63 11.86 22.69 -22.36
CA GLU A 63 11.09 23.88 -21.99
C GLU A 63 9.60 23.61 -22.15
N ARG A 64 8.85 23.78 -21.07
CA ARG A 64 7.41 23.51 -21.01
C ARG A 64 6.71 24.71 -20.39
N SER A 65 6.01 25.48 -21.22
CA SER A 65 5.16 26.63 -20.81
C SER A 65 3.66 26.27 -20.81
N VAL A 66 3.31 25.01 -20.60
CA VAL A 66 1.92 24.53 -20.73
C VAL A 66 1.00 25.20 -19.71
N LEU A 67 1.52 25.54 -18.53
CA LEU A 67 0.75 26.11 -17.42
C LEU A 67 0.60 27.63 -17.49
N GLN A 68 1.34 28.32 -18.37
CA GLN A 68 1.29 29.79 -18.50
C GLN A 68 -0.01 30.31 -19.14
N GLY A 69 -0.84 29.42 -19.71
CA GLY A 69 -2.15 29.78 -20.30
C GLY A 69 -3.37 29.35 -19.47
N SER A 70 -3.20 28.54 -18.42
CA SER A 70 -4.30 28.07 -17.58
C SER A 70 -4.46 28.98 -16.36
N ALA A 71 -4.99 30.18 -16.59
CA ALA A 71 -5.44 31.04 -15.50
C ALA A 71 -6.55 30.33 -14.71
N ALA A 72 -6.26 30.08 -13.44
CA ALA A 72 -7.19 29.93 -12.32
C ALA A 72 -8.57 29.30 -12.62
N MET A 73 -8.68 27.98 -12.44
CA MET A 73 -9.95 27.37 -12.07
C MET A 73 -9.76 26.69 -10.72
N PRO A 74 -10.36 27.20 -9.62
CA PRO A 74 -10.50 26.42 -8.41
C PRO A 74 -11.52 25.32 -8.73
N GLN A 75 -11.04 24.12 -9.05
CA GLN A 75 -11.91 22.94 -8.98
C GLN A 75 -11.84 22.42 -7.55
N GLU A 76 -12.94 22.59 -6.81
CA GLU A 76 -13.21 21.78 -5.62
C GLU A 76 -13.17 20.32 -6.05
N ILE A 77 -12.07 19.63 -5.76
CA ILE A 77 -12.01 18.18 -5.89
C ILE A 77 -12.77 17.63 -4.68
N ALA A 78 -14.03 17.27 -4.89
CA ALA A 78 -14.83 16.55 -3.91
C ALA A 78 -14.08 15.26 -3.51
N TYR A 79 -13.65 15.19 -2.26
CA TYR A 79 -13.04 14.01 -1.66
C TYR A 79 -14.07 12.88 -1.64
N VAL A 80 -13.82 11.80 -2.39
CA VAL A 80 -14.57 10.56 -2.29
C VAL A 80 -13.76 9.59 -1.44
N PRO A 81 -14.17 9.28 -0.19
CA PRO A 81 -13.48 8.26 0.60
C PRO A 81 -13.67 6.90 -0.06
N HIS A 82 -12.58 6.18 -0.31
CA HIS A 82 -12.64 4.76 -0.66
C HIS A 82 -13.10 4.00 0.59
N ALA A 83 -14.37 3.58 0.59
CA ALA A 83 -14.90 2.67 1.59
C ALA A 83 -14.22 1.30 1.46
N VAL A 84 -13.51 0.89 2.51
CA VAL A 84 -13.01 -0.48 2.66
C VAL A 84 -14.23 -1.34 3.03
N GLY A 85 -14.80 -2.02 2.04
CA GLY A 85 -15.98 -2.87 2.20
C GLY A 85 -15.63 -4.19 2.86
N ASN A 86 -16.26 -4.44 4.01
CA ASN A 86 -16.31 -5.71 4.73
C ASN A 86 -16.76 -6.86 3.81
N HIS A 87 -15.98 -7.93 3.74
CA HIS A 87 -16.45 -9.24 3.29
C HIS A 87 -16.61 -10.14 4.52
N GLU A 88 -17.77 -10.05 5.16
CA GLU A 88 -18.35 -11.19 5.88
C GLU A 88 -19.32 -11.87 4.92
N SER A 89 -19.11 -13.15 4.64
CA SER A 89 -20.07 -13.99 3.94
C SER A 89 -20.22 -15.28 4.70
N ALA A 90 -21.25 -15.31 5.53
CA ALA A 90 -21.84 -16.52 6.06
C ALA A 90 -22.64 -17.22 4.96
N ALA A 91 -22.53 -18.54 4.85
CA ALA A 91 -23.53 -19.39 4.22
C ALA A 91 -23.56 -20.74 4.93
N ALA A 92 -24.61 -20.93 5.73
CA ALA A 92 -25.06 -22.20 6.25
C ALA A 92 -25.91 -22.93 5.20
N VAL A 93 -25.72 -24.24 5.04
CA VAL A 93 -26.77 -25.15 4.53
C VAL A 93 -26.56 -26.54 5.16
N GLU A 94 -27.59 -27.01 5.86
CA GLU A 94 -27.70 -28.35 6.44
C GLU A 94 -28.25 -29.38 5.43
N ASP A 95 -27.97 -30.66 5.74
CA ASP A 95 -28.94 -31.77 5.85
C ASP A 95 -28.77 -33.02 4.96
N THR A 96 -29.07 -34.14 5.64
CA THR A 96 -29.70 -35.39 5.18
C THR A 96 -28.83 -36.62 4.82
N THR A 97 -28.52 -37.37 5.88
CA THR A 97 -28.71 -38.84 6.07
C THR A 97 -28.22 -39.87 5.04
N GLY A 98 -27.43 -40.82 5.53
CA GLY A 98 -27.26 -42.17 4.96
C GLY A 98 -26.63 -43.13 5.98
N SER A 99 -27.46 -43.90 6.67
CA SER A 99 -27.11 -44.94 7.66
C SER A 99 -26.25 -46.09 7.10
N ARG A 100 -25.36 -46.72 7.90
CA ARG A 100 -25.60 -48.04 8.57
C ARG A 100 -24.34 -48.74 9.13
N ASP A 101 -24.49 -49.14 10.40
CA ASP A 101 -24.08 -50.38 11.11
C ASP A 101 -22.59 -50.81 11.35
N ASP A 102 -22.32 -50.91 12.67
CA ASP A 102 -21.79 -52.07 13.43
C ASP A 102 -20.32 -52.14 13.94
N GLN A 103 -20.24 -52.07 15.28
CA GLN A 103 -19.39 -52.81 16.26
C GLN A 103 -17.85 -52.61 16.32
N GLN A 104 -17.35 -52.09 17.46
CA GLN A 104 -16.94 -52.90 18.65
C GLN A 104 -16.52 -51.99 19.85
N PRO A 105 -16.74 -52.41 21.13
CA PRO A 105 -16.55 -51.55 22.31
C PRO A 105 -15.25 -51.83 23.08
N GLY A 106 -14.71 -50.83 23.79
CA GLY A 106 -13.87 -51.06 24.97
C GLY A 106 -12.59 -50.22 25.12
N ARG A 107 -12.68 -49.02 25.70
CA ARG A 107 -11.76 -48.49 26.73
C ARG A 107 -12.30 -47.17 27.31
N GLN A 108 -12.52 -47.14 28.62
CA GLN A 108 -12.78 -45.93 29.43
C GLN A 108 -11.44 -45.41 30.00
N PRO A 109 -11.34 -44.24 30.69
CA PRO A 109 -12.23 -43.07 30.83
C PRO A 109 -11.50 -41.72 30.57
N GLU A 110 -12.25 -40.61 30.67
CA GLU A 110 -11.81 -39.27 31.16
C GLU A 110 -10.85 -38.42 30.31
N LEU A 111 -11.32 -37.22 29.90
CA LEU A 111 -10.61 -35.93 30.05
C LEU A 111 -11.57 -34.79 29.66
N GLU A 112 -11.96 -34.02 30.67
CA GLU A 112 -12.58 -32.70 30.58
C GLU A 112 -11.58 -31.65 30.01
N PRO A 113 -12.05 -30.44 29.61
CA PRO A 113 -11.38 -29.58 28.62
C PRO A 113 -10.08 -28.94 29.11
N GLU A 114 -9.19 -28.65 28.17
CA GLU A 114 -7.87 -28.05 28.42
C GLU A 114 -7.97 -26.67 29.10
N PRO A 115 -7.25 -26.44 30.22
CA PRO A 115 -7.00 -25.10 30.71
C PRO A 115 -5.84 -24.46 29.91
N PRO A 116 -5.91 -23.15 29.59
CA PRO A 116 -4.79 -22.44 29.00
C PRO A 116 -3.75 -22.18 30.08
N THR A 117 -2.49 -22.57 29.86
CA THR A 117 -1.39 -22.17 30.74
C THR A 117 -0.30 -21.47 29.94
N GLU A 118 -0.32 -20.14 30.11
CA GLU A 118 0.84 -19.29 30.39
C GLU A 118 1.89 -19.19 29.27
N GLU A 119 1.68 -18.20 28.39
CA GLU A 119 2.78 -17.54 27.69
C GLU A 119 3.81 -17.10 28.75
N GLU A 120 5.02 -17.66 28.67
CA GLU A 120 6.18 -17.25 29.46
C GLU A 120 6.45 -15.76 29.20
N ILE A 121 5.96 -14.90 30.10
CA ILE A 121 6.41 -13.52 30.21
C ILE A 121 7.85 -13.60 30.69
N ASP A 122 8.80 -13.30 29.79
CA ASP A 122 10.22 -13.22 30.12
C ASP A 122 10.44 -11.98 31.01
N ASP A 123 10.94 -12.19 32.23
CA ASP A 123 11.14 -11.13 33.23
C ASP A 123 12.21 -10.09 32.78
N ASP A 124 12.93 -10.33 31.68
CA ASP A 124 13.90 -9.40 31.09
C ASP A 124 13.26 -8.22 30.31
N ASP A 125 11.96 -8.25 29.97
CA ASP A 125 11.28 -7.17 29.23
C ASP A 125 10.88 -5.96 30.10
N ILE A 126 10.96 -6.08 31.43
CA ILE A 126 10.53 -5.03 32.39
C ILE A 126 11.61 -3.97 32.66
N GLU A 127 12.89 -4.23 32.38
CA GLU A 127 13.97 -3.26 32.69
C GLU A 127 14.16 -2.15 31.63
N ALA A 128 13.57 -2.27 30.44
CA ALA A 128 13.78 -1.28 29.37
C ALA A 128 12.94 0.01 29.52
N TRP A 129 12.10 0.12 30.56
CA TRP A 129 11.17 1.23 30.78
C TRP A 129 11.41 2.01 32.09
N ILE A 130 12.65 1.99 32.62
CA ILE A 130 13.10 2.85 33.72
C ILE A 130 14.37 3.64 33.37
#